data_AF-A0A0G0MS01-F1
#
_entry.id   AF-A0A0G0MS01-F1
#
_cell.length_a   1.000
_cell.length_b   1.000
_cell.length_c   1.000
_cell.angle_alpha   90.00
_cell.angle_beta   90.00
_cell.angle_gamma   90.00
#
_symmetry.space_group_name_H-M   'P 1'
#
loop_
_entity.id
_entity.type
_entity.pdbx_description
1 polymer ?
#
loop_
_entity_poly.entity_id
_entity_poly.type
_entity_poly.pdbx_seq_one_letter_code
_entity_poly.pdbx_strand_id
1 'polypeptide(L)'
;MIKPDGIQRTLIGEIIKRYERIGLKLVGLKMLVPSVEMVETHYTLDPEWRRITGEKSIKGYTSKGLKPPSEDPYEVTAVILENLKKYL
;
A
#
# COMPACT_ATOMS: atom_id res chain seq x y z
N MET A 1 7.11 0.23 -5.35
CA MET A 1 7.82 1.04 -4.34
C MET A 1 8.25 0.12 -3.21
N ILE A 2 9.50 0.20 -2.76
CA ILE A 2 9.94 -0.48 -1.54
C ILE A 2 9.54 0.43 -0.37
N LYS A 3 8.69 -0.08 0.53
CA LYS A 3 8.15 0.67 1.68
C LYS A 3 9.18 0.73 2.83
N PRO A 4 8.96 1.58 3.86
CA PRO A 4 9.94 1.77 4.95
C PRO A 4 10.39 0.47 5.64
N ASP A 5 9.49 -0.49 5.87
CA ASP A 5 9.83 -1.81 6.40
C ASP A 5 10.85 -2.58 5.54
N GLY A 6 10.69 -2.55 4.22
CA GLY A 6 11.62 -3.19 3.29
C GLY A 6 13.00 -2.55 3.31
N ILE A 7 13.06 -1.25 3.56
CA ILE A 7 14.31 -0.49 3.73
C ILE A 7 14.96 -0.88 5.08
N GLN A 8 14.22 -0.82 6.19
CA GLN A 8 14.72 -1.13 7.53
C GLN A 8 15.22 -2.57 7.67
N ARG A 9 14.69 -3.49 6.86
CA ARG A 9 15.11 -4.90 6.82
C ARG A 9 16.24 -5.16 5.81
N THR A 10 16.84 -4.12 5.24
CA THR A 10 17.95 -4.21 4.27
C THR A 10 17.58 -5.04 3.02
N LEU A 11 16.33 -4.96 2.56
CA LEU A 11 15.83 -5.79 1.44
C LEU A 11 15.98 -5.15 0.06
N ILE A 12 16.48 -3.91 -0.03
CA ILE A 12 16.57 -3.17 -1.30
C ILE A 12 17.33 -3.96 -2.36
N GLY A 13 18.55 -4.42 -2.02
CA GLY A 13 19.40 -5.17 -2.97
C GLY A 13 18.78 -6.49 -3.40
N GLU A 14 18.16 -7.23 -2.47
CA GLU A 14 17.50 -8.51 -2.76
C GLU A 14 16.30 -8.33 -3.70
N ILE A 15 15.50 -7.27 -3.50
CA ILE A 15 14.36 -6.97 -4.36
C ILE A 15 14.82 -6.55 -5.76
N ILE A 16 15.83 -5.66 -5.88
CA ILE A 16 16.38 -5.24 -7.17
C ILE A 16 16.92 -6.45 -7.94
N LYS A 17 17.70 -7.31 -7.27
CA LYS A 17 18.30 -8.52 -7.85
C LYS A 17 17.26 -9.47 -8.46
N ARG A 18 16.05 -9.57 -7.89
CA ARG A 18 14.98 -10.40 -8.45
C ARG A 18 14.48 -9.89 -9.79
N TYR A 19 14.34 -8.57 -9.95
CA TYR A 19 13.92 -7.96 -11.21
C TYR A 19 15.02 -8.06 -12.27
N GLU A 20 16.28 -7.82 -11.90
CA GLU A 20 17.41 -7.94 -12.83
C GLU A 20 17.59 -9.38 -13.33
N ARG A 21 17.38 -10.39 -12.46
CA ARG A 21 17.49 -11.81 -12.83
C ARG A 21 16.48 -12.27 -13.88
N ILE A 22 15.31 -11.65 -13.95
CA ILE A 22 14.31 -11.94 -14.99
C ILE A 22 14.53 -11.08 -16.26
N GLY A 23 15.63 -10.34 -16.33
CA GLY A 23 16.02 -9.53 -17.47
C GLY A 23 15.45 -8.12 -17.50
N LEU A 24 14.76 -7.66 -16.44
CA LEU A 24 14.29 -6.28 -16.38
C LEU A 24 15.46 -5.34 -16.08
N LYS A 25 15.54 -4.24 -16.83
CA LYS A 25 16.55 -3.19 -16.65
C LYS A 25 16.03 -2.12 -15.70
N LEU A 26 16.80 -1.80 -14.66
CA LEU A 26 16.53 -0.64 -13.81
C LEU A 26 16.88 0.64 -14.57
N VAL A 27 15.86 1.48 -14.85
CA VAL A 27 16.02 2.74 -15.62
C VAL A 27 16.05 3.99 -14.77
N GLY A 28 15.73 3.88 -13.47
CA GLY A 28 15.73 4.99 -12.53
C GLY A 28 15.47 4.54 -11.11
N LEU A 29 16.01 5.29 -10.14
CA LEU A 29 15.83 5.05 -8.72
C LEU A 29 15.82 6.39 -7.98
N LYS A 30 14.91 6.53 -7.02
CA LYS A 30 14.84 7.69 -6.13
C LYS A 30 14.51 7.23 -4.72
N MET A 31 15.30 7.67 -3.74
CA MET A 31 14.97 7.57 -2.33
C MET A 31 14.32 8.89 -1.90
N LEU A 32 13.19 8.82 -1.22
CA LEU A 32 12.45 9.99 -0.74
C LEU A 32 11.60 9.60 0.48
N VAL A 33 11.34 10.59 1.32
CA VAL A 33 10.29 10.53 2.34
C VAL A 33 9.09 11.32 1.77
N PRO A 34 7.94 10.68 1.52
CA PRO A 34 6.80 11.36 0.91
C PRO A 34 6.11 12.29 1.92
N SER A 35 5.46 13.34 1.43
CA SER A 35 4.54 14.14 2.26
C SER A 35 3.18 13.44 2.36
N VAL A 36 2.38 13.83 3.34
CA VAL A 36 1.02 13.29 3.55
C VAL A 36 0.16 13.44 2.29
N GLU A 37 0.26 14.58 1.61
CA GLU A 37 -0.49 14.89 0.38
C GLU A 37 -0.05 14.00 -0.79
N MET A 38 1.25 13.70 -0.88
CA MET A 38 1.77 12.77 -1.90
C MET A 38 1.22 11.36 -1.67
N VAL A 39 1.17 10.89 -0.41
CA VAL A 39 0.63 9.58 -0.06
C VAL A 39 -0.86 9.51 -0.38
N GLU A 40 -1.63 10.52 0.03
CA GLU A 40 -3.06 10.62 -0.26
C GLU A 40 -3.33 10.52 -1.76
N THR A 41 -2.71 11.42 -2.52
CA THR A 41 -2.85 11.47 -3.97
C THR A 41 -2.49 10.12 -4.59
N HIS A 42 -1.37 9.52 -4.20
CA HIS A 42 -0.91 8.24 -4.75
C HIS A 42 -1.95 7.11 -4.61
N TYR A 43 -2.63 7.02 -3.47
CA TYR A 43 -3.63 5.97 -3.23
C TYR A 43 -5.02 6.32 -3.75
N THR A 44 -5.34 7.59 -3.99
CA THR A 44 -6.66 8.02 -4.49
C THR A 44 -6.65 8.44 -5.95
N LEU A 45 -5.58 8.15 -6.71
CA LEU A 45 -5.52 8.42 -8.16
C LEU A 45 -6.66 7.72 -8.93
N ASP A 46 -7.00 6.51 -8.51
CA ASP A 46 -8.16 5.77 -9.01
C ASP A 46 -9.36 6.00 -8.07
N PRO A 47 -10.46 6.62 -8.55
CA PRO A 47 -11.66 6.84 -7.75
C PRO A 47 -12.24 5.55 -7.14
N GLU A 48 -12.09 4.41 -7.83
CA GLU A 48 -12.63 3.13 -7.38
C GLU A 48 -11.78 2.44 -6.31
N TRP A 49 -10.54 2.90 -6.11
CA TRP A 49 -9.61 2.27 -5.16
C TRP A 49 -10.20 2.20 -3.75
N ARG A 50 -10.89 3.26 -3.32
CA ARG A 50 -11.48 3.33 -1.97
C ARG A 50 -12.56 2.27 -1.77
N ARG A 51 -13.43 2.09 -2.76
CA ARG A 51 -14.51 1.10 -2.71
C ARG A 51 -13.93 -0.32 -2.75
N ILE A 52 -13.09 -0.61 -3.74
CA ILE A 52 -12.51 -1.95 -3.95
C ILE A 52 -11.69 -2.42 -2.75
N THR A 53 -10.88 -1.52 -2.16
CA THR A 53 -10.01 -1.87 -1.01
C THR A 53 -10.84 -2.10 0.25
N GLY A 54 -11.89 -1.29 0.46
CA GLY A 54 -12.82 -1.46 1.58
C GLY A 54 -13.57 -2.78 1.49
N GLU A 55 -14.15 -3.09 0.34
CA GLU A 55 -14.86 -4.36 0.08
C GLU A 55 -13.95 -5.58 0.28
N LYS A 56 -12.71 -5.54 -0.23
CA LYS A 56 -11.72 -6.61 0.00
C LYS A 56 -11.40 -6.79 1.47
N SER A 57 -11.26 -5.68 2.20
CA SER A 57 -10.97 -5.70 3.64
C SER A 57 -12.13 -6.32 4.42
N ILE A 58 -13.36 -5.86 4.17
CA ILE A 58 -14.59 -6.41 4.77
C ILE A 58 -14.71 -7.91 4.50
N LYS A 59 -14.54 -8.32 3.23
CA LYS A 59 -14.54 -9.74 2.85
C LYS A 59 -13.44 -10.54 3.57
N GLY A 60 -12.29 -9.92 3.81
CA GLY A 60 -11.19 -10.51 4.56
C GLY A 60 -11.53 -10.76 6.04
N TYR A 61 -12.30 -9.85 6.67
CA TYR A 61 -12.83 -10.07 8.02
C TYR A 61 -13.87 -11.19 8.03
N THR A 62 -14.86 -11.12 7.15
CA THR A 62 -15.98 -12.09 7.13
C THR A 62 -15.51 -13.50 6.80
N SER A 63 -14.58 -13.67 5.86
CA SER A 63 -14.02 -14.99 5.54
C SER A 63 -13.23 -15.64 6.69
N LYS A 64 -12.78 -14.85 7.67
CA LYS A 64 -12.12 -15.33 8.90
C LYS A 64 -13.10 -15.50 10.06
N GLY A 65 -14.41 -15.30 9.84
CA GLY A 65 -15.42 -15.29 10.91
C GLY A 65 -15.30 -14.10 11.86
N LEU A 66 -14.59 -13.04 11.46
CA LEU A 66 -14.41 -11.82 12.25
C LEU A 66 -15.43 -10.76 11.81
N LYS A 67 -15.91 -9.96 12.76
CA LYS A 67 -16.76 -8.80 12.46
C LYS A 67 -15.87 -7.64 11.94
N PRO A 68 -16.16 -7.07 10.76
CA PRO A 68 -15.42 -5.91 10.28
C PRO A 68 -15.72 -4.68 11.17
N PRO A 69 -14.79 -3.71 11.26
CA PRO A 69 -15.00 -2.47 12.02
C PRO A 69 -16.19 -1.63 11.51
N SER A 70 -16.45 -1.67 10.21
CA SER A 70 -17.61 -1.07 9.55
C SER A 70 -18.01 -1.93 8.34
N GLU A 71 -19.29 -1.84 7.95
CA GLU A 71 -19.81 -2.45 6.73
C GLU A 71 -19.75 -1.49 5.52
N ASP A 72 -19.43 -0.21 5.75
CA ASP A 72 -19.20 0.77 4.68
C ASP A 72 -17.73 0.68 4.18
N PRO A 73 -17.51 0.32 2.90
CA PRO A 73 -16.17 0.30 2.30
C PRO A 73 -15.40 1.62 2.42
N TYR A 74 -16.08 2.77 2.40
CA TYR A 74 -15.44 4.08 2.43
C TYR A 74 -14.92 4.47 3.80
N GLU A 75 -15.64 4.10 4.87
CA GLU A 75 -15.19 4.26 6.26
C GLU A 75 -13.98 3.37 6.55
N VAL A 76 -14.06 2.10 6.15
CA VAL A 76 -12.93 1.16 6.29
C VAL A 76 -11.69 1.71 5.59
N THR A 77 -11.84 2.17 4.34
CA THR A 77 -10.70 2.70 3.59
C THR A 77 -10.23 4.06 4.11
N ALA A 78 -11.07 4.88 4.74
CA ALA A 78 -10.63 6.12 5.39
C ALA A 78 -9.59 5.83 6.48
N VAL A 79 -9.88 4.83 7.33
CA VAL A 79 -8.94 4.39 8.39
C VAL A 79 -7.67 3.80 7.79
N ILE A 80 -7.79 3.00 6.73
CA ILE A 80 -6.62 2.43 6.02
C ILE A 80 -5.73 3.54 5.44
N LEU A 81 -6.33 4.54 4.79
CA LEU A 81 -5.60 5.65 4.19
C LEU A 81 -4.86 6.48 5.25
N GLU A 82 -5.52 6.75 6.38
CA GLU A 82 -4.90 7.44 7.51
C GLU A 82 -3.70 6.67 8.08
N ASN A 83 -3.82 5.35 8.17
CA ASN A 83 -2.69 4.50 8.59
C ASN A 83 -1.57 4.49 7.55
N LEU A 84 -1.88 4.51 6.25
CA LEU A 84 -0.89 4.60 5.18
C LEU A 84 -0.12 5.92 5.23
N LYS A 85 -0.80 7.04 5.49
CA LYS A 85 -0.18 8.37 5.67
C LYS A 85 0.81 8.42 6.83
N LYS A 86 0.55 7.68 7.91
CA LYS A 86 1.45 7.58 9.07
C LYS A 86 2.61 6.62 8.85
N TYR A 87 2.39 5.62 8.01
CA TYR A 87 3.34 4.54 7.77
C TYR A 87 4.42 4.89 6.75
N LEU A 88 4.07 5.67 5.73
CA LEU A 88 4.94 6.07 4.61
C LEU A 88 5.62 7.41 4.89
#